data_AF-A0A0B3VSE7-F1
#
_entry.id   AF-A0A0B3VSE7-F1
#
_cell.length_a   1.000
_cell.length_b   1.000
_cell.length_c   1.000
_cell.angle_alpha   90.00
_cell.angle_beta   90.00
_cell.angle_gamma   90.00
#
_symmetry.space_group_name_H-M   'P 1'
#
loop_
_entity.id
_entity.type
_entity.pdbx_description
1 polymer ?
#
loop_
_entity_poly.entity_id
_entity_poly.type
_entity_poly.pdbx_seq_one_letter_code
_entity_poly.pdbx_strand_id
1 'polypeptide(L)'
;MEEKYSKFIGVGSEGIKTLKSFKNKLEKNFNFEEINLNQDVDKEYVRSLLDGIEILFISYSSEEAKVKDIVKAISFMANERRVICIGLDCSLKENKDDMGLDKEIKINKYNSEKVQDLINIVVESVDENLFLAIDYSDLKEIFAKDSAISYSIEEFEKEVSIDEIAETLTEETYTTVGEEVKKKALVFYEMSRNLIENELIFINEVNMKINEILGDTYDMMFSYNATDDDNEKIKICLISK
;
A
#
# COMPACT_ATOMS: atom_id res chain seq x y z
N MET A 1 9.05 -21.45 8.34
CA MET A 1 8.86 -20.20 7.59
C MET A 1 7.55 -19.63 8.05
N GLU A 2 7.55 -18.40 8.53
CA GLU A 2 6.33 -17.65 8.79
C GLU A 2 5.49 -17.63 7.51
N GLU A 3 4.20 -17.91 7.64
CA GLU A 3 3.27 -17.94 6.52
C GLU A 3 2.95 -16.49 6.14
N LYS A 4 3.38 -16.07 4.95
CA LYS A 4 3.16 -14.70 4.49
C LYS A 4 1.75 -14.58 3.92
N TYR A 5 0.94 -13.76 4.55
CA TYR A 5 -0.43 -13.43 4.13
C TYR A 5 -0.46 -12.41 2.98
N SER A 6 0.69 -11.94 2.50
CA SER A 6 0.78 -11.05 1.34
C SER A 6 1.44 -11.71 0.13
N LYS A 7 0.96 -11.37 -1.07
CA LYS A 7 1.50 -11.85 -2.35
C LYS A 7 1.64 -10.73 -3.36
N PHE A 8 2.72 -10.77 -4.13
CA PHE A 8 2.96 -9.91 -5.26
C PHE A 8 3.09 -10.73 -6.55
N ILE A 9 2.20 -10.51 -7.50
CA ILE A 9 2.15 -11.18 -8.80
C ILE A 9 2.56 -10.21 -9.91
N GLY A 10 3.53 -10.61 -10.73
CA GLY A 10 3.89 -9.89 -11.95
C GLY A 10 3.28 -10.56 -13.17
N VAL A 11 2.45 -9.84 -13.94
CA VAL A 11 1.77 -10.38 -15.11
C VAL A 11 2.30 -9.75 -16.39
N GLY A 12 2.72 -10.60 -17.33
CA GLY A 12 3.34 -10.15 -18.58
C GLY A 12 4.74 -9.57 -18.37
N SER A 13 5.41 -9.18 -19.46
CA SER A 13 6.83 -8.80 -19.41
C SER A 13 7.11 -7.58 -18.53
N GLU A 14 6.31 -6.52 -18.69
CA GLU A 14 6.49 -5.29 -17.89
C GLU A 14 6.10 -5.50 -16.43
N GLY A 15 5.00 -6.23 -16.17
CA GLY A 15 4.60 -6.57 -14.80
C GLY A 15 5.67 -7.36 -14.05
N ILE A 16 6.22 -8.41 -14.69
CA ILE A 16 7.31 -9.22 -14.12
C ILE A 16 8.57 -8.38 -13.88
N LYS A 17 8.90 -7.46 -14.80
CA LYS A 17 10.05 -6.57 -14.64
C LYS A 17 9.88 -5.67 -13.41
N THR A 18 8.70 -5.08 -13.21
CA THR A 18 8.38 -4.29 -12.00
C THR A 18 8.50 -5.14 -10.74
N LEU A 19 7.91 -6.34 -10.72
CA LEU A 19 8.03 -7.27 -9.59
C LEU A 19 9.49 -7.54 -9.24
N LYS A 20 10.33 -7.86 -10.24
CA LYS A 20 11.75 -8.14 -10.05
C LYS A 20 12.50 -6.96 -9.45
N SER A 21 12.16 -5.73 -9.87
CA SER A 21 12.77 -4.54 -9.30
C SER A 21 12.40 -4.28 -7.84
N PHE A 22 11.24 -4.76 -7.39
CA PHE A 22 10.74 -4.56 -6.03
C PHE A 22 11.14 -5.71 -5.08
N LYS A 23 11.48 -6.87 -5.65
CA LYS A 23 11.68 -8.12 -4.91
C LYS A 23 12.62 -7.97 -3.71
N ASN A 24 13.77 -7.34 -3.89
CA ASN A 24 14.77 -7.21 -2.83
C ASN A 24 14.26 -6.40 -1.62
N LYS A 25 13.42 -5.38 -1.83
CA LYS A 25 12.88 -4.54 -0.75
C LYS A 25 11.70 -5.20 -0.03
N LEU A 26 11.00 -6.11 -0.72
CA LEU A 26 9.75 -6.70 -0.24
C LEU A 26 9.87 -8.17 0.15
N GLU A 27 11.03 -8.81 -0.03
CA GLU A 27 11.16 -10.24 0.14
C GLU A 27 10.97 -10.74 1.57
N LYS A 28 11.04 -9.86 2.55
CA LYS A 28 10.71 -10.19 3.94
C LYS A 28 9.21 -10.44 4.11
N ASN A 29 8.37 -9.62 3.48
CA ASN A 29 6.94 -9.58 3.77
C ASN A 29 6.07 -10.30 2.72
N PHE A 30 6.61 -10.53 1.50
CA PHE A 30 5.82 -11.02 0.36
C PHE A 30 6.22 -12.41 -0.13
N ASN A 31 5.22 -13.16 -0.61
CA ASN A 31 5.40 -14.22 -1.59
C ASN A 31 5.33 -13.64 -3.01
N PHE A 32 6.09 -14.20 -3.97
CA PHE A 32 6.12 -13.69 -5.35
C PHE A 32 5.70 -14.74 -6.36
N GLU A 33 4.97 -14.32 -7.40
CA GLU A 33 4.59 -15.14 -8.55
C GLU A 33 4.85 -14.39 -9.86
N GLU A 34 5.35 -15.10 -10.88
CA GLU A 34 5.54 -14.56 -12.23
C GLU A 34 4.60 -15.27 -13.21
N ILE A 35 3.66 -14.54 -13.82
CA ILE A 35 2.72 -15.10 -14.80
C ILE A 35 3.10 -14.61 -16.20
N ASN A 36 3.63 -15.54 -16.99
CA ASN A 36 3.95 -15.29 -18.39
C ASN A 36 2.72 -15.50 -19.27
N LEU A 37 2.64 -14.78 -20.40
CA LEU A 37 1.49 -14.85 -21.31
C LEU A 37 1.32 -16.21 -21.99
N ASN A 38 2.32 -17.07 -21.96
CA ASN A 38 2.26 -18.41 -22.55
C ASN A 38 1.75 -19.47 -21.57
N GLN A 39 1.57 -19.10 -20.29
CA GLN A 39 1.05 -19.98 -19.26
C GLN A 39 -0.48 -20.05 -19.37
N ASP A 40 -1.03 -21.24 -19.13
CA ASP A 40 -2.47 -21.41 -19.00
C ASP A 40 -2.89 -20.97 -17.60
N VAL A 41 -3.76 -19.97 -17.51
CA VAL A 41 -4.22 -19.38 -16.26
C VAL A 41 -5.68 -19.77 -16.10
N ASP A 42 -5.90 -20.97 -15.54
CA ASP A 42 -7.23 -21.48 -15.27
C ASP A 42 -7.71 -21.10 -13.85
N LYS A 43 -8.95 -21.48 -13.54
CA LYS A 43 -9.58 -21.20 -12.25
C LYS A 43 -8.86 -21.88 -11.09
N GLU A 44 -8.33 -23.09 -11.27
CA GLU A 44 -7.69 -23.84 -10.20
C GLU A 44 -6.31 -23.25 -9.87
N TYR A 45 -5.57 -22.85 -10.90
CA TYR A 45 -4.33 -22.10 -10.75
C TYR A 45 -4.57 -20.80 -9.99
N VAL A 46 -5.51 -19.94 -10.43
CA VAL A 46 -5.83 -18.69 -9.72
C VAL A 46 -6.29 -18.95 -8.28
N ARG A 47 -7.06 -20.01 -8.05
CA ARG A 47 -7.49 -20.40 -6.71
C ARG A 47 -6.29 -20.70 -5.81
N SER A 48 -5.33 -21.49 -6.29
CA SER A 48 -4.12 -21.85 -5.54
C SER A 48 -3.22 -20.64 -5.25
N LEU A 49 -3.22 -19.64 -6.15
CA LEU A 49 -2.45 -18.41 -5.95
C LEU A 49 -2.93 -17.62 -4.73
N LEU A 50 -4.21 -17.73 -4.38
CA LEU A 50 -4.85 -16.92 -3.33
C LEU A 50 -5.11 -17.70 -2.04
N ASP A 51 -4.63 -18.94 -1.92
CA ASP A 51 -4.76 -19.70 -0.68
C ASP A 51 -3.86 -19.07 0.41
N GLY A 52 -4.47 -18.71 1.55
CA GLY A 52 -3.78 -18.07 2.68
C GLY A 52 -3.38 -16.61 2.46
N ILE A 53 -3.78 -15.98 1.35
CA ILE A 53 -3.44 -14.59 1.03
C ILE A 53 -4.58 -13.66 1.46
N GLU A 54 -4.23 -12.57 2.14
CA GLU A 54 -5.12 -11.50 2.57
C GLU A 54 -4.88 -10.21 1.79
N ILE A 55 -3.63 -9.91 1.42
CA ILE A 55 -3.28 -8.71 0.65
C ILE A 55 -2.54 -9.13 -0.62
N LEU A 56 -3.07 -8.72 -1.77
CA LEU A 56 -2.55 -9.04 -3.08
C LEU A 56 -2.17 -7.77 -3.84
N PHE A 57 -0.94 -7.74 -4.34
CA PHE A 57 -0.48 -6.76 -5.31
C PHE A 57 -0.28 -7.41 -6.66
N ILE A 58 -0.71 -6.76 -7.74
CA ILE A 58 -0.54 -7.24 -9.11
C ILE A 58 0.11 -6.15 -9.95
N SER A 59 1.35 -6.36 -10.42
CA SER A 59 1.98 -5.48 -11.41
C SER A 59 1.72 -5.96 -12.81
N TYR A 60 1.31 -5.03 -13.68
CA TYR A 60 0.91 -5.37 -15.04
C TYR A 60 0.98 -4.12 -15.94
N SER A 61 0.82 -4.32 -17.25
CA SER A 61 0.63 -3.22 -18.21
C SER A 61 -0.76 -3.31 -18.81
N SER A 62 -1.56 -2.26 -18.67
CA SER A 62 -2.92 -2.21 -19.21
C SER A 62 -3.00 -2.10 -20.75
N GLU A 63 -1.86 -1.98 -21.45
CA GLU A 63 -1.81 -1.91 -22.92
C GLU A 63 -2.08 -3.26 -23.60
N GLU A 64 -1.86 -4.38 -22.91
CA GLU A 64 -1.95 -5.72 -23.47
C GLU A 64 -3.28 -6.38 -23.10
N ALA A 65 -4.11 -6.72 -24.11
CA ALA A 65 -5.43 -7.31 -23.87
C ALA A 65 -5.37 -8.60 -23.03
N LYS A 66 -4.44 -9.50 -23.34
CA LYS A 66 -4.28 -10.76 -22.61
C LYS A 66 -3.83 -10.56 -21.15
N VAL A 67 -2.98 -9.55 -20.90
CA VAL A 67 -2.61 -9.16 -19.53
C VAL A 67 -3.85 -8.72 -18.76
N LYS A 68 -4.70 -7.87 -19.38
CA LYS A 68 -5.94 -7.42 -18.75
C LYS A 68 -6.87 -8.58 -18.40
N ASP A 69 -7.03 -9.55 -19.29
CA ASP A 69 -7.89 -10.72 -19.04
C ASP A 69 -7.39 -11.56 -17.85
N ILE A 70 -6.07 -11.77 -17.75
CA ILE A 70 -5.46 -12.47 -16.60
C ILE A 70 -5.69 -11.70 -15.31
N VAL A 71 -5.42 -10.39 -15.30
CA VAL A 71 -5.59 -9.53 -14.11
C VAL A 71 -7.07 -9.53 -13.66
N LYS A 72 -8.02 -9.44 -14.60
CA LYS A 72 -9.46 -9.52 -14.30
C LYS A 72 -9.87 -10.88 -13.72
N ALA A 73 -9.29 -11.97 -14.19
CA ALA A 73 -9.57 -13.31 -13.66
C ALA A 73 -9.05 -13.45 -12.22
N ILE A 74 -7.85 -12.94 -11.94
CA ILE A 74 -7.25 -12.93 -10.60
C ILE A 74 -8.05 -12.03 -9.65
N SER A 75 -8.36 -10.80 -10.07
CA SER A 75 -9.09 -9.83 -9.25
C SER A 75 -10.50 -10.32 -8.91
N PHE A 76 -11.20 -10.94 -9.87
CA PHE A 76 -12.49 -11.56 -9.63
C PHE A 76 -12.42 -12.63 -8.53
N MET A 77 -11.42 -13.52 -8.58
CA MET A 77 -11.23 -14.53 -7.52
C MET A 77 -10.78 -13.94 -6.19
N ALA A 78 -9.97 -12.87 -6.21
CA ALA A 78 -9.56 -12.15 -5.01
C ALA A 78 -10.77 -11.54 -4.28
N ASN A 79 -11.68 -10.90 -5.02
CA ASN A 79 -12.91 -10.33 -4.49
C ASN A 79 -13.82 -11.40 -3.86
N GLU A 80 -14.01 -12.53 -4.53
CA GLU A 80 -14.79 -13.67 -4.01
C GLU A 80 -14.23 -14.20 -2.68
N ARG A 81 -12.91 -14.12 -2.51
CA ARG A 81 -12.19 -14.53 -1.30
C ARG A 81 -11.97 -13.40 -0.29
N ARG A 82 -12.46 -12.20 -0.60
CA ARG A 82 -12.31 -10.97 0.18
C ARG A 82 -10.88 -10.47 0.36
N VAL A 83 -9.94 -10.95 -0.47
CA VAL A 83 -8.55 -10.49 -0.53
C VAL A 83 -8.51 -9.06 -1.06
N ILE A 84 -7.81 -8.15 -0.38
CA ILE A 84 -7.55 -6.79 -0.87
C ILE A 84 -6.64 -6.91 -2.09
N CYS A 85 -7.13 -6.47 -3.25
CA CYS A 85 -6.46 -6.63 -4.53
C CYS A 85 -6.07 -5.27 -5.12
N ILE A 86 -4.81 -4.89 -4.98
CA ILE A 86 -4.26 -3.61 -5.45
C ILE A 86 -3.47 -3.83 -6.75
N GLY A 87 -3.85 -3.15 -7.82
CA GLY A 87 -3.13 -3.19 -9.09
C GLY A 87 -2.09 -2.09 -9.21
N LEU A 88 -0.96 -2.45 -9.81
CA LEU A 88 0.17 -1.59 -10.09
C LEU A 88 0.33 -1.49 -11.62
N ASP A 89 -0.40 -0.58 -12.24
CA ASP A 89 -0.39 -0.44 -13.70
C ASP A 89 0.83 0.37 -14.15
N CYS A 90 1.70 -0.30 -14.90
CA CYS A 90 2.96 0.22 -15.42
C CYS A 90 2.78 0.96 -16.76
N SER A 91 1.57 0.99 -17.32
CA SER A 91 1.28 1.75 -18.54
C SER A 91 1.11 3.25 -18.24
N LEU A 92 1.71 4.08 -19.10
CA LEU A 92 1.53 5.53 -19.10
C LEU A 92 0.18 5.96 -19.67
N LYS A 93 -0.51 5.08 -20.42
CA LYS A 93 -1.82 5.41 -21.00
C LYS A 93 -2.91 5.22 -19.96
N GLU A 94 -3.91 6.07 -19.99
CA GLU A 94 -5.14 5.84 -19.23
C GLU A 94 -5.81 4.55 -19.70
N ASN A 95 -6.11 3.68 -18.74
CA ASN A 95 -6.95 2.53 -18.95
C ASN A 95 -8.36 2.87 -18.49
N LYS A 96 -9.34 2.71 -19.38
CA LYS A 96 -10.77 2.90 -19.05
C LYS A 96 -11.46 1.60 -18.72
N ASP A 97 -10.80 0.47 -18.90
CA ASP A 97 -11.36 -0.83 -18.60
C ASP A 97 -11.41 -1.03 -17.09
N ASP A 98 -12.55 -1.51 -16.59
CA ASP A 98 -12.62 -2.00 -15.22
C ASP A 98 -11.84 -3.31 -15.09
N MET A 99 -10.83 -3.29 -14.24
CA MET A 99 -9.95 -4.42 -13.95
C MET A 99 -10.42 -5.25 -12.76
N GLY A 100 -11.47 -4.83 -12.05
CA GLY A 100 -12.02 -5.51 -10.87
C GLY A 100 -11.15 -5.41 -9.61
N LEU A 101 -10.15 -4.53 -9.62
CA LEU A 101 -9.24 -4.27 -8.51
C LEU A 101 -9.91 -3.37 -7.45
N ASP A 102 -9.54 -3.53 -6.18
CA ASP A 102 -9.97 -2.62 -5.11
C ASP A 102 -9.38 -1.22 -5.33
N LYS A 103 -8.07 -1.15 -5.59
CA LYS A 103 -7.40 0.09 -6.00
C LYS A 103 -6.44 -0.16 -7.15
N GLU A 104 -6.22 0.87 -7.95
CA GLU A 104 -5.17 0.89 -8.95
C GLU A 104 -4.23 2.08 -8.71
N ILE A 105 -2.93 1.79 -8.70
CA ILE A 105 -1.85 2.77 -8.57
C ILE A 105 -1.05 2.73 -9.86
N LYS A 106 -0.88 3.90 -10.48
CA LYS A 106 0.01 4.06 -11.64
C LYS A 106 1.46 4.06 -11.18
N ILE A 107 2.27 3.17 -11.75
CA ILE A 107 3.72 3.12 -11.45
C ILE A 107 4.51 3.63 -12.64
N ASN A 108 5.49 4.48 -12.33
CA ASN A 108 6.51 4.91 -13.27
C ASN A 108 7.84 5.12 -12.53
N LYS A 109 8.89 5.46 -13.27
CA LYS A 109 10.24 5.66 -12.73
C LYS A 109 10.36 6.75 -11.65
N TYR A 110 9.38 7.66 -11.54
CA TYR A 110 9.39 8.78 -10.60
C TYR A 110 8.74 8.46 -9.26
N ASN A 111 7.81 7.50 -9.20
CA ASN A 111 7.11 7.14 -7.96
C ASN A 111 7.37 5.70 -7.51
N SER A 112 8.10 4.90 -8.30
CA SER A 112 8.40 3.49 -8.03
C SER A 112 8.99 3.21 -6.65
N GLU A 113 9.84 4.09 -6.12
CA GLU A 113 10.43 3.89 -4.78
C GLU A 113 9.40 4.12 -3.68
N LYS A 114 8.67 5.24 -3.74
CA LYS A 114 7.59 5.56 -2.80
C LYS A 114 6.48 4.50 -2.82
N VAL A 115 6.15 3.94 -3.99
CA VAL A 115 5.20 2.83 -4.06
C VAL A 115 5.75 1.56 -3.40
N GLN A 116 7.05 1.27 -3.48
CA GLN A 116 7.64 0.16 -2.72
C GLN A 116 7.52 0.37 -1.22
N ASP A 117 7.73 1.59 -0.73
CA ASP A 117 7.53 1.90 0.68
C ASP A 117 6.07 1.76 1.09
N LEU A 118 5.15 2.24 0.25
CA LEU A 118 3.71 2.18 0.51
C LEU A 118 3.25 0.74 0.73
N ILE A 119 3.58 -0.15 -0.21
CA ILE A 119 3.13 -1.54 -0.15
C ILE A 119 3.79 -2.30 1.00
N ASN A 120 5.02 -1.94 1.39
CA ASN A 120 5.68 -2.54 2.53
C ASN A 120 4.96 -2.15 3.83
N ILE A 121 4.74 -0.84 4.04
CA ILE A 121 4.06 -0.30 5.22
C ILE A 121 2.64 -0.83 5.33
N VAL A 122 1.89 -0.89 4.22
CA VAL A 122 0.52 -1.42 4.21
C VAL A 122 0.48 -2.87 4.70
N VAL A 123 1.43 -3.71 4.28
CA VAL A 123 1.49 -5.10 4.75
C VAL A 123 1.95 -5.16 6.20
N GLU A 124 2.98 -4.41 6.58
CA GLU A 124 3.47 -4.41 7.97
C GLU A 124 2.41 -3.90 8.95
N SER A 125 1.56 -2.96 8.53
CA SER A 125 0.54 -2.31 9.38
C SER A 125 -0.54 -3.23 9.95
N VAL A 126 -0.72 -4.42 9.37
CA VAL A 126 -1.70 -5.43 9.84
C VAL A 126 -1.02 -6.60 10.55
N ASP A 127 0.30 -6.56 10.74
CA ASP A 127 1.01 -7.58 11.50
C ASP A 127 0.57 -7.54 12.96
N GLU A 128 0.07 -8.67 13.47
CA GLU A 128 -0.41 -8.81 14.85
C GLU A 128 0.70 -8.57 15.89
N ASN A 129 1.97 -8.61 15.49
CA ASN A 129 3.11 -8.34 16.37
C ASN A 129 3.42 -6.85 16.56
N LEU A 130 2.73 -5.95 15.85
CA LEU A 130 2.88 -4.50 16.04
C LEU A 130 2.43 -4.05 17.43
N PHE A 131 2.96 -2.89 17.87
CA PHE A 131 2.50 -2.26 19.10
C PHE A 131 1.03 -1.80 18.97
N LEU A 132 0.70 -1.18 17.84
CA LEU A 132 -0.68 -0.88 17.43
C LEU A 132 -0.85 -1.24 15.96
N ALA A 133 -1.62 -2.29 15.67
CA ALA A 133 -1.97 -2.69 14.31
C ALA A 133 -3.25 -1.97 13.83
N ILE A 134 -3.40 -1.87 12.51
CA ILE A 134 -4.64 -1.43 11.87
C ILE A 134 -5.51 -2.64 11.56
N ASP A 135 -6.83 -2.50 11.71
CA ASP A 135 -7.76 -3.55 11.32
C ASP A 135 -7.87 -3.66 9.80
N TYR A 136 -7.98 -4.90 9.32
CA TYR A 136 -8.09 -5.18 7.89
C TYR A 136 -9.30 -4.51 7.23
N SER A 137 -10.41 -4.32 7.96
CA SER A 137 -11.57 -3.58 7.47
C SER A 137 -11.25 -2.14 7.12
N ASP A 138 -10.34 -1.51 7.89
CA ASP A 138 -9.97 -0.13 7.66
C ASP A 138 -9.08 0.03 6.44
N LEU A 139 -8.14 -0.90 6.25
CA LEU A 139 -7.38 -0.99 4.99
C LEU A 139 -8.31 -1.22 3.80
N LYS A 140 -9.29 -2.12 3.93
CA LYS A 140 -10.22 -2.42 2.84
C LYS A 140 -11.06 -1.20 2.46
N GLU A 141 -11.50 -0.42 3.45
CA GLU A 141 -12.25 0.81 3.21
C GLU A 141 -11.40 1.87 2.51
N ILE A 142 -10.15 2.08 2.95
CA ILE A 142 -9.29 3.10 2.33
C ILE A 142 -8.95 2.74 0.88
N PHE A 143 -8.71 1.45 0.61
CA PHE A 143 -8.41 0.99 -0.74
C PHE A 143 -9.64 0.76 -1.62
N ALA A 144 -10.87 0.95 -1.14
CA ALA A 144 -12.05 0.77 -1.99
C ALA A 144 -12.05 1.72 -3.21
N LYS A 145 -12.51 1.20 -4.36
CA LYS A 145 -12.36 1.81 -5.70
C LYS A 145 -13.19 3.08 -5.94
N ASP A 146 -14.09 3.41 -5.03
CA ASP A 146 -15.07 4.49 -5.18
C ASP A 146 -14.47 5.90 -5.19
N SER A 147 -13.18 6.05 -4.89
CA SER A 147 -12.48 7.33 -4.94
C SER A 147 -10.98 7.22 -5.18
N ALA A 148 -10.33 8.35 -5.41
CA ALA A 148 -8.89 8.47 -5.29
C ALA A 148 -8.44 8.29 -3.84
N ILE A 149 -7.17 7.91 -3.67
CA ILE A 149 -6.42 8.07 -2.42
C ILE A 149 -5.23 8.99 -2.68
N SER A 150 -4.87 9.76 -1.66
CA SER A 150 -3.66 10.57 -1.62
C SER A 150 -2.74 10.00 -0.53
N TYR A 151 -1.48 9.77 -0.86
CA TYR A 151 -0.51 9.17 0.05
C TYR A 151 0.84 9.88 0.06
N SER A 152 1.49 9.92 1.22
CA SER A 152 2.86 10.42 1.42
C SER A 152 3.61 9.48 2.36
N ILE A 153 4.93 9.42 2.21
CA ILE A 153 5.80 8.57 3.02
C ILE A 153 7.13 9.27 3.19
N GLU A 154 7.40 9.75 4.40
CA GLU A 154 8.62 10.50 4.66
C GLU A 154 9.35 9.99 5.91
N GLU A 155 10.65 10.26 5.93
CA GLU A 155 11.52 9.99 7.07
C GLU A 155 11.96 11.32 7.69
N PHE A 156 11.80 11.44 9.00
CA PHE A 156 12.10 12.64 9.76
C PHE A 156 13.19 12.36 10.79
N GLU A 157 14.09 13.33 10.97
CA GLU A 157 14.97 13.35 12.14
C GLU A 157 14.13 13.69 13.38
N LYS A 158 14.55 13.23 14.57
CA LYS A 158 13.78 13.41 15.81
C LYS A 158 13.61 14.88 16.23
N GLU A 159 14.46 15.78 15.74
CA GLU A 159 14.41 17.21 16.05
C GLU A 159 13.43 17.99 15.16
N VAL A 160 12.86 17.37 14.12
CA VAL A 160 11.89 18.04 13.23
C VAL A 160 10.63 18.39 14.02
N SER A 161 10.13 19.61 13.81
CA SER A 161 8.93 20.08 14.51
C SER A 161 7.66 19.37 14.04
N ILE A 162 6.68 19.24 14.93
CA ILE A 162 5.37 18.63 14.62
C ILE A 162 4.67 19.35 13.46
N ASP A 163 4.76 20.68 13.41
CA ASP A 163 4.19 21.49 12.32
C ASP A 163 4.83 21.10 10.97
N GLU A 164 6.16 21.04 10.91
CA GLU A 164 6.91 20.70 9.70
C GLU A 164 6.64 19.26 9.24
N ILE A 165 6.52 18.30 10.18
CA ILE A 165 6.14 16.92 9.87
C ILE A 165 4.76 16.88 9.20
N ALA A 166 3.77 17.53 9.80
CA ALA A 166 2.39 17.49 9.32
C ALA A 166 2.23 18.21 7.97
N GLU A 167 2.88 19.36 7.79
CA GLU A 167 2.91 20.10 6.52
C GLU A 167 3.54 19.23 5.41
N THR A 168 4.71 18.64 5.67
CA THR A 168 5.38 17.77 4.68
C THR A 168 4.49 16.60 4.26
N LEU A 169 3.87 15.91 5.23
CA LEU A 169 3.01 14.76 4.95
C LEU A 169 1.73 15.12 4.17
N THR A 170 1.21 16.33 4.32
CA THR A 170 -0.05 16.74 3.70
C THR A 170 0.15 17.46 2.36
N GLU A 171 1.31 18.07 2.13
CA GLU A 171 1.63 18.79 0.89
C GLU A 171 2.34 17.91 -0.15
N GLU A 172 3.28 17.04 0.26
CA GLU A 172 4.08 16.21 -0.64
C GLU A 172 3.41 14.86 -0.95
N THR A 173 2.18 14.90 -1.46
CA THR A 173 1.37 13.71 -1.69
C THR A 173 1.37 13.24 -3.15
N TYR A 174 1.21 11.92 -3.32
CA TYR A 174 0.89 11.27 -4.59
C TYR A 174 -0.59 10.88 -4.58
N THR A 175 -1.29 11.14 -5.67
CA THR A 175 -2.73 10.85 -5.79
C THR A 175 -2.99 9.79 -6.86
N THR A 176 -3.83 8.81 -6.54
CA THR A 176 -4.32 7.85 -7.53
C THR A 176 -5.39 8.47 -8.41
N VAL A 177 -5.71 7.85 -9.55
CA VAL A 177 -6.79 8.32 -10.42
C VAL A 177 -8.14 8.25 -9.70
N GLY A 178 -8.94 9.31 -9.79
CA GLY A 178 -10.30 9.40 -9.22
C GLY A 178 -10.60 10.77 -8.62
N GLU A 179 -11.81 10.94 -8.09
CA GLU A 179 -12.18 12.10 -7.28
C GLU A 179 -11.84 11.82 -5.80
N GLU A 180 -11.37 12.83 -5.06
CA GLU A 180 -11.14 12.75 -3.60
C GLU A 180 -12.46 12.98 -2.83
N VAL A 181 -12.67 12.27 -1.71
CA VAL A 181 -13.94 12.33 -0.96
C VAL A 181 -13.74 12.81 0.48
N LYS A 182 -12.51 12.83 0.97
CA LYS A 182 -12.07 13.42 2.25
C LYS A 182 -12.80 12.87 3.48
N LYS A 183 -12.87 11.54 3.59
CA LYS A 183 -13.60 10.78 4.61
C LYS A 183 -12.71 10.04 5.60
N LYS A 184 -11.56 9.52 5.17
CA LYS A 184 -10.78 8.58 6.00
C LYS A 184 -9.28 8.80 5.83
N ALA A 185 -8.54 8.77 6.94
CA ALA A 185 -7.10 8.87 6.95
C ALA A 185 -6.50 7.75 7.80
N LEU A 186 -5.47 7.09 7.26
CA LEU A 186 -4.64 6.13 8.00
C LEU A 186 -3.23 6.70 8.09
N VAL A 187 -2.68 6.73 9.30
CA VAL A 187 -1.31 7.17 9.55
C VAL A 187 -0.51 6.00 10.10
N PHE A 188 0.60 5.67 9.46
CA PHE A 188 1.45 4.55 9.87
C PHE A 188 2.75 5.12 10.40
N TYR A 189 3.06 4.81 11.65
CA TYR A 189 4.29 5.24 12.31
C TYR A 189 5.24 4.07 12.45
N GLU A 190 6.50 4.28 12.08
CA GLU A 190 7.60 3.38 12.39
C GLU A 190 8.75 4.19 13.00
N MET A 191 9.15 3.84 14.21
CA MET A 191 10.33 4.43 14.85
C MET A 191 10.91 3.48 15.89
N SER A 192 12.20 3.66 16.15
CA SER A 192 12.94 2.89 17.14
C SER A 192 12.45 3.16 18.55
N ARG A 193 12.40 2.11 19.38
CA ARG A 193 11.96 2.24 20.77
C ARG A 193 12.83 3.22 21.54
N ASN A 194 12.17 4.10 22.28
CA ASN A 194 12.77 5.16 23.09
C ASN A 194 13.50 6.25 22.27
N LEU A 195 13.29 6.33 20.94
CA LEU A 195 13.83 7.42 20.12
C LEU A 195 13.24 8.77 20.56
N ILE A 196 11.94 8.77 20.85
CA ILE A 196 11.20 9.92 21.38
C ILE A 196 10.72 9.62 22.80
N GLU A 197 10.82 10.61 23.69
CA GLU A 197 10.22 10.53 25.01
C GLU A 197 8.68 10.62 24.89
N ASN A 198 7.95 9.66 25.45
CA ASN A 198 6.48 9.55 25.34
C ASN A 198 5.98 9.45 23.88
N GLU A 199 6.43 8.44 23.14
CA GLU A 199 6.12 8.17 21.72
C GLU A 199 4.62 8.33 21.38
N LEU A 200 3.70 7.84 22.22
CA LEU A 200 2.26 7.95 21.98
C LEU A 200 1.73 9.40 22.07
N ILE A 201 2.33 10.24 22.92
CA ILE A 201 1.97 11.66 23.01
C ILE A 201 2.40 12.35 21.73
N PHE A 202 3.63 12.11 21.29
CA PHE A 202 4.15 12.62 20.02
C PHE A 202 3.27 12.21 18.83
N ILE A 203 2.93 10.92 18.71
CA ILE A 203 2.04 10.41 17.66
C ILE A 203 0.69 11.14 17.69
N ASN A 204 0.10 11.30 18.88
CA ASN A 204 -1.17 11.99 19.02
C ASN A 204 -1.08 13.47 18.59
N GLU A 205 0.00 14.17 18.93
CA GLU A 205 0.20 15.57 18.53
C GLU A 205 0.38 15.71 17.01
N VAL A 206 1.15 14.81 16.37
CA VAL A 206 1.27 14.76 14.91
C VAL A 206 -0.09 14.50 14.25
N ASN A 207 -0.84 13.51 14.73
CA ASN A 207 -2.18 13.19 14.21
C ASN A 207 -3.15 14.36 14.34
N MET A 208 -3.15 15.07 15.50
CA MET A 208 -3.95 16.27 15.70
C MET A 208 -3.59 17.34 14.66
N LYS A 209 -2.30 17.57 14.43
CA LYS A 209 -1.83 18.54 13.46
C LYS A 209 -2.20 18.19 12.02
N ILE A 210 -2.06 16.92 11.63
CA ILE A 210 -2.50 16.43 10.31
C ILE A 210 -4.01 16.67 10.15
N ASN A 211 -4.82 16.34 11.16
CA ASN A 211 -6.26 16.58 11.13
C ASN A 211 -6.61 18.07 11.01
N GLU A 212 -5.89 18.95 11.71
CA GLU A 212 -6.07 20.40 11.58
C GLU A 212 -5.84 20.88 10.14
N ILE A 213 -4.82 20.34 9.44
CA ILE A 213 -4.50 20.71 8.06
C ILE A 213 -5.50 20.11 7.07
N LEU A 214 -5.86 18.83 7.25
CA LEU A 214 -6.82 18.13 6.38
C LEU A 214 -8.26 18.65 6.55
N GLY A 215 -8.62 19.13 7.75
CA GLY A 215 -9.94 19.63 8.12
C GLY A 215 -10.86 18.59 8.79
N ASP A 216 -11.93 19.05 9.46
CA ASP A 216 -12.84 18.29 10.36
C ASP A 216 -13.72 17.18 9.70
N THR A 217 -13.25 16.50 8.65
CA THR A 217 -14.05 15.46 7.94
C THR A 217 -13.40 14.08 7.85
N TYR A 218 -12.15 13.92 8.30
CA TYR A 218 -11.46 12.64 8.25
C TYR A 218 -11.66 11.84 9.53
N ASP A 219 -12.16 10.61 9.39
CA ASP A 219 -11.99 9.58 10.40
C ASP A 219 -10.53 9.10 10.36
N MET A 220 -9.73 9.53 11.33
CA MET A 220 -8.29 9.26 11.38
C MET A 220 -7.98 8.10 12.33
N MET A 221 -7.29 7.10 11.79
CA MET A 221 -6.74 5.98 12.55
C MET A 221 -5.24 5.87 12.30
N PHE A 222 -4.53 5.17 13.19
CA PHE A 222 -3.10 5.00 13.04
C PHE A 222 -2.60 3.62 13.46
N SER A 223 -1.51 3.20 12.84
CA SER A 223 -0.69 2.06 13.28
C SER A 223 0.62 2.57 13.89
N TYR A 224 1.22 1.78 14.77
CA TYR A 224 2.53 2.06 15.32
C TYR A 224 3.40 0.80 15.40
N ASN A 225 4.51 0.82 14.65
CA ASN A 225 5.59 -0.15 14.68
C ASN A 225 6.78 0.39 15.49
N ALA A 226 6.98 -0.18 16.69
CA ALA A 226 8.09 0.15 17.56
C ALA A 226 9.25 -0.83 17.34
N THR A 227 10.25 -0.42 16.55
CA THR A 227 11.36 -1.30 16.15
C THR A 227 12.47 -1.34 17.19
N ASP A 228 13.22 -2.44 17.23
CA ASP A 228 14.44 -2.58 18.04
C ASP A 228 15.71 -2.19 17.26
N ASP A 229 15.55 -1.68 16.03
CA ASP A 229 16.67 -1.21 15.20
C ASP A 229 17.20 0.12 15.74
N ASP A 230 18.50 0.39 15.63
CA ASP A 230 19.11 1.66 16.05
C ASP A 230 18.89 2.79 15.01
N ASN A 231 17.74 2.81 14.31
CA ASN A 231 17.45 3.85 13.35
C ASN A 231 17.07 5.15 14.09
N GLU A 232 17.80 6.24 13.86
CA GLU A 232 17.53 7.52 14.54
C GLU A 232 16.39 8.33 13.88
N LYS A 233 15.72 7.74 12.88
CA LYS A 233 14.67 8.38 12.11
C LYS A 233 13.28 7.86 12.45
N ILE A 234 12.31 8.74 12.21
CA ILE A 234 10.88 8.48 12.34
C ILE A 234 10.31 8.39 10.93
N LYS A 235 9.81 7.21 10.55
CA LYS A 235 9.15 7.01 9.28
C LYS A 235 7.65 7.15 9.48
N ILE A 236 7.01 8.01 8.68
CA ILE A 236 5.58 8.24 8.75
C ILE A 236 4.99 8.11 7.34
N CYS A 237 3.95 7.29 7.22
CA CYS A 237 3.13 7.24 6.02
C CYS A 237 1.73 7.77 6.33
N LEU A 238 1.24 8.68 5.52
CA LEU A 238 -0.16 9.11 5.54
C LEU A 238 -0.83 8.57 4.28
N ILE A 239 -1.98 7.91 4.44
CA ILE A 239 -2.89 7.60 3.34
C ILE A 239 -4.23 8.26 3.68
N SER A 240 -4.78 9.02 2.74
CA SER A 240 -6.05 9.70 2.89
C SER A 240 -6.96 9.44 1.70
N LYS A 241 -8.26 9.46 1.95
CA LYS A 241 -9.32 9.19 0.98
C LYS A 241 -10.44 10.19 1.13
#